data_AF-A0AAU2L6K4-F1
#
_entry.id   AF-A0AAU2L6K4-F1
#
_cell.length_a   1.000
_cell.length_b   1.000
_cell.length_c   1.000
_cell.angle_alpha   90.00
_cell.angle_beta   90.00
_cell.angle_gamma   90.00
#
_symmetry.space_group_name_H-M   'P 1'
#
loop_
_entity.id
_entity.type
_entity.pdbx_description
1 polymer ?
#
loop_
_entity_poly.entity_id
_entity_poly.type
_entity_poly.pdbx_seq_one_letter_code
_entity_poly.pdbx_strand_id
1 'polypeptide(L)'
;MTYEPAPPRYRAETDGPVHHLTVADARGEAMGYLWANDEDDAAGWCLRPAGVRAGINEGLEWSARLAAAKARGLVPTAALAELARGSDPRRVSHVVPGSLAAAPSLAALKELARVVTEADDRRLLAQLDRGNADAWRELREAFTALTDEDRDVRWSEGGQRPDGTRQLGYPLHSERLRRLVGALAAVGAVTPAYLWQDNPPPAVPADGRLGPADAVRAATAVVRGERFGDGTIAQAAGNGLLDAVAESLCAWYEAVTGGPEAAS
;
A
#
# COMPACT_ATOMS: atom_id res chain seq x y z
N MET A 1 -18.20 -23.22 29.99
CA MET A 1 -18.02 -22.39 28.79
C MET A 1 -18.85 -22.97 27.68
N THR A 2 -20.01 -22.38 27.41
CA THR A 2 -20.82 -22.70 26.22
C THR A 2 -20.13 -22.07 25.01
N TYR A 3 -19.69 -22.89 24.06
CA TYR A 3 -19.17 -22.44 22.78
C TYR A 3 -20.37 -21.91 21.97
N GLU A 4 -20.51 -20.59 21.88
CA GLU A 4 -21.42 -20.00 20.89
C GLU A 4 -20.85 -20.30 19.49
N PRO A 5 -21.62 -20.92 18.59
CA PRO A 5 -21.17 -21.10 17.22
C PRO A 5 -20.93 -19.74 16.58
N ALA A 6 -19.85 -19.64 15.80
CA ALA A 6 -19.55 -18.42 15.06
C ALA A 6 -20.76 -18.02 14.19
N PRO A 7 -21.08 -16.72 14.08
CA PRO A 7 -22.21 -16.27 13.28
C PRO A 7 -22.05 -16.74 11.82
N PRO A 8 -23.14 -17.10 11.14
CA PRO A 8 -23.08 -17.63 9.79
C PRO A 8 -22.49 -16.57 8.83
N ARG A 9 -21.62 -17.02 7.93
CA ARG A 9 -20.94 -16.18 6.94
C ARG A 9 -21.12 -16.79 5.55
N TYR A 10 -21.14 -15.95 4.54
CA TYR A 10 -20.99 -16.39 3.15
C TYR A 10 -19.62 -17.03 2.95
N ARG A 11 -19.47 -17.83 1.89
CA ARG A 11 -18.14 -18.28 1.46
C ARG A 11 -17.27 -17.07 1.11
N ALA A 12 -15.99 -17.16 1.47
CA ALA A 12 -15.02 -16.08 1.25
C ALA A 12 -14.36 -16.13 -0.14
N GLU A 13 -14.62 -17.18 -0.91
CA GLU A 13 -14.00 -17.43 -2.21
C GLU A 13 -15.02 -18.00 -3.20
N THR A 14 -14.79 -17.73 -4.48
CA THR A 14 -15.54 -18.23 -5.64
C THR A 14 -14.64 -18.08 -6.87
N ASP A 15 -14.71 -19.05 -7.78
CA ASP A 15 -14.09 -18.97 -9.12
C ASP A 15 -15.09 -18.42 -10.16
N GLY A 16 -16.37 -18.35 -9.80
CA GLY A 16 -17.45 -17.87 -10.66
C GLY A 16 -17.52 -16.35 -10.77
N PRO A 17 -18.36 -15.84 -11.67
CA PRO A 17 -18.54 -14.40 -11.87
C PRO A 17 -19.08 -13.74 -10.61
N VAL A 18 -18.60 -12.52 -10.31
CA VAL A 18 -19.03 -11.77 -9.12
C VAL A 18 -19.69 -10.45 -9.51
N HIS A 19 -20.79 -10.13 -8.85
CA HIS A 19 -21.31 -8.77 -8.80
C HIS A 19 -20.54 -7.99 -7.74
N HIS A 20 -20.24 -6.73 -8.02
CA HIS A 20 -19.51 -5.89 -7.07
C HIS A 20 -20.03 -4.46 -7.02
N LEU A 21 -19.81 -3.83 -5.87
CA LEU A 21 -20.10 -2.42 -5.59
C LEU A 21 -18.82 -1.76 -5.10
N THR A 22 -18.52 -0.55 -5.60
CA THR A 22 -17.43 0.27 -5.08
C THR A 22 -17.84 0.89 -3.75
N VAL A 23 -16.96 0.78 -2.76
CA VAL A 23 -17.07 1.51 -1.51
C VAL A 23 -16.02 2.62 -1.50
N ALA A 24 -16.42 3.83 -1.21
CA ALA A 24 -15.57 5.01 -1.16
C ALA A 24 -15.61 5.69 0.21
N ASP A 25 -14.59 6.49 0.49
CA ASP A 25 -14.56 7.38 1.64
C ASP A 25 -15.41 8.64 1.42
N ALA A 26 -15.49 9.53 2.41
CA ALA A 26 -16.22 10.79 2.32
C ALA A 26 -15.69 11.77 1.25
N ARG A 27 -14.48 11.55 0.72
CA ARG A 27 -13.89 12.33 -0.39
C ARG A 27 -14.17 11.72 -1.76
N GLY A 28 -14.84 10.56 -1.80
CA GLY A 28 -15.12 9.81 -3.01
C GLY A 28 -13.95 8.93 -3.47
N GLU A 29 -12.92 8.74 -2.64
CA GLU A 29 -11.80 7.85 -2.99
C GLU A 29 -12.18 6.39 -2.73
N ALA A 30 -12.01 5.52 -3.73
CA ALA A 30 -12.36 4.12 -3.63
C ALA A 30 -11.48 3.38 -2.60
N MET A 31 -12.11 2.77 -1.60
CA MET A 31 -11.47 2.02 -0.51
C MET A 31 -11.39 0.52 -0.81
N GLY A 32 -12.32 0.02 -1.63
CA GLY A 32 -12.47 -1.40 -1.91
C GLY A 32 -13.80 -1.70 -2.58
N TYR A 33 -14.12 -2.98 -2.66
CA TYR A 33 -15.32 -3.48 -3.28
C TYR A 33 -16.04 -4.47 -2.37
N LEU A 34 -17.36 -4.31 -2.25
CA LEU A 34 -18.21 -5.41 -1.82
C LEU A 34 -18.47 -6.30 -3.01
N TRP A 35 -18.47 -7.62 -2.84
CA TRP A 35 -18.76 -8.55 -3.93
C TRP A 35 -19.68 -9.69 -3.49
N ALA A 36 -20.36 -10.29 -4.46
CA ALA A 36 -21.29 -11.39 -4.25
C ALA A 36 -21.37 -12.32 -5.47
N ASN A 37 -21.57 -13.60 -5.21
CA ASN A 37 -21.94 -14.64 -6.15
C ASN A 37 -23.00 -15.53 -5.49
N ASP A 38 -24.20 -15.61 -6.08
CA ASP A 38 -25.31 -16.38 -5.51
C ASP A 38 -25.16 -17.89 -5.69
N GLU A 39 -24.50 -18.35 -6.76
CA GLU A 39 -24.34 -19.77 -7.10
C GLU A 39 -23.51 -20.51 -6.03
N ASP A 40 -22.42 -19.90 -5.58
CA ASP A 40 -21.52 -20.43 -4.56
C ASP A 40 -21.89 -19.99 -3.13
N ASP A 41 -22.96 -19.19 -2.98
CA ASP A 41 -23.33 -18.56 -1.70
C ASP A 41 -22.13 -17.79 -1.08
N ALA A 42 -21.45 -17.03 -1.94
CA ALA A 42 -20.19 -16.36 -1.64
C ALA A 42 -20.33 -14.84 -1.68
N ALA A 43 -19.75 -14.15 -0.70
CA ALA A 43 -19.73 -12.70 -0.64
C ALA A 43 -18.62 -12.22 0.28
N GLY A 44 -18.11 -11.02 0.02
CA GLY A 44 -17.07 -10.48 0.87
C GLY A 44 -16.67 -9.04 0.58
N TRP A 45 -15.64 -8.64 1.31
CA TRP A 45 -14.91 -7.40 1.11
C TRP A 45 -13.63 -7.68 0.33
N CYS A 46 -13.40 -6.92 -0.74
CA CYS A 46 -12.15 -6.88 -1.48
C CYS A 46 -11.50 -5.51 -1.26
N LEU A 47 -10.48 -5.46 -0.39
CA LEU A 47 -9.71 -4.25 -0.14
C LEU A 47 -9.03 -3.76 -1.43
N ARG A 48 -9.00 -2.45 -1.67
CA ARG A 48 -8.07 -1.84 -2.65
C ARG A 48 -6.74 -1.56 -1.96
N PRO A 49 -5.65 -2.28 -2.28
CA PRO A 49 -4.34 -2.05 -1.65
C PRO A 49 -3.74 -0.69 -1.98
N ALA A 50 -4.08 -0.14 -3.15
CA ALA A 50 -3.67 1.21 -3.56
C ALA A 50 -4.39 2.31 -2.79
N GLY A 51 -5.48 1.99 -2.06
CA GLY A 51 -6.34 2.95 -1.36
C GLY A 51 -5.83 3.39 0.01
N VAL A 52 -6.72 4.04 0.77
CA VAL A 52 -6.43 4.57 2.11
C VAL A 52 -6.44 3.47 3.18
N ARG A 53 -5.58 3.60 4.20
CA ARG A 53 -5.50 2.66 5.33
C ARG A 53 -6.84 2.45 6.05
N ALA A 54 -7.73 3.44 6.03
CA ALA A 54 -9.09 3.32 6.55
C ALA A 54 -9.86 2.13 5.94
N GLY A 55 -9.54 1.73 4.70
CA GLY A 55 -10.13 0.56 4.02
C GLY A 55 -9.99 -0.76 4.80
N ILE A 56 -8.96 -0.92 5.63
CA ILE A 56 -8.80 -2.11 6.47
C ILE A 56 -9.86 -2.12 7.58
N ASN A 57 -9.99 -1.02 8.32
CA ASN A 57 -10.93 -0.94 9.45
C ASN A 57 -12.37 -0.97 8.97
N GLU A 58 -12.68 -0.25 7.88
CA GLU A 58 -14.00 -0.25 7.27
C GLU A 58 -14.34 -1.62 6.68
N GLY A 59 -13.36 -2.36 6.17
CA GLY A 59 -13.55 -3.73 5.68
C GLY A 59 -14.13 -4.69 6.74
N LEU A 60 -13.78 -4.51 8.02
CA LEU A 60 -14.37 -5.27 9.12
C LEU A 60 -15.85 -4.93 9.31
N GLU A 61 -16.21 -3.65 9.24
CA GLU A 61 -17.61 -3.21 9.36
C GLU A 61 -18.46 -3.73 8.19
N TRP A 62 -17.96 -3.62 6.97
CA TRP A 62 -18.62 -4.15 5.78
C TRP A 62 -18.79 -5.68 5.84
N SER A 63 -17.76 -6.40 6.28
CA SER A 63 -17.85 -7.85 6.48
C SER A 63 -18.87 -8.22 7.56
N ALA A 64 -18.96 -7.44 8.64
CA ALA A 64 -19.96 -7.65 9.68
C ALA A 64 -21.39 -7.42 9.16
N ARG A 65 -21.60 -6.41 8.30
CA ARG A 65 -22.89 -6.16 7.65
C ARG A 65 -23.30 -7.30 6.71
N LEU A 66 -22.35 -7.87 5.96
CA LEU A 66 -22.59 -9.09 5.15
C LEU A 66 -22.95 -10.30 6.04
N ALA A 67 -22.25 -10.52 7.15
CA ALA A 67 -22.58 -11.59 8.09
C ALA A 67 -23.99 -11.41 8.69
N ALA A 68 -24.39 -10.17 9.00
CA ALA A 68 -25.75 -9.86 9.46
C ALA A 68 -26.82 -10.10 8.39
N ALA A 69 -26.50 -9.89 7.10
CA ALA A 69 -27.38 -10.26 5.99
C ALA A 69 -27.51 -11.80 5.86
N LYS A 70 -26.39 -12.52 5.97
CA LYS A 70 -26.38 -13.99 5.95
C LYS A 70 -27.19 -14.58 7.11
N ALA A 71 -27.05 -14.03 8.31
CA ALA A 71 -27.82 -14.46 9.48
C ALA A 71 -29.34 -14.29 9.32
N ARG A 72 -29.77 -13.35 8.47
CA ARG A 72 -31.18 -13.17 8.10
C ARG A 72 -31.62 -14.03 6.90
N GLY A 73 -30.72 -14.85 6.35
CA GLY A 73 -31.02 -15.74 5.22
C GLY A 73 -31.05 -15.05 3.86
N LEU A 74 -30.47 -13.85 3.72
CA LEU A 74 -30.38 -13.19 2.42
C LEU A 74 -29.38 -13.92 1.51
N VAL A 75 -29.72 -14.03 0.22
CA VAL A 75 -28.75 -14.42 -0.80
C VAL A 75 -27.72 -13.31 -1.02
N PRO A 76 -26.47 -13.63 -1.43
CA PRO A 76 -25.39 -12.66 -1.61
C PRO A 76 -25.75 -11.37 -2.36
N THR A 77 -26.38 -11.46 -3.53
CA THR A 77 -26.72 -10.27 -4.34
C THR A 77 -27.83 -9.42 -3.69
N ALA A 78 -28.77 -10.07 -2.98
CA ALA A 78 -29.79 -9.37 -2.19
C ALA A 78 -29.16 -8.60 -1.02
N ALA A 79 -28.11 -9.15 -0.41
CA ALA A 79 -27.32 -8.46 0.61
C ALA A 79 -26.64 -7.21 0.01
N LEU A 80 -26.01 -7.31 -1.18
CA LEU A 80 -25.43 -6.13 -1.86
C LEU A 80 -26.49 -5.06 -2.15
N ALA A 81 -27.65 -5.44 -2.67
CA ALA A 81 -28.73 -4.51 -2.98
C ALA A 81 -29.29 -3.80 -1.73
N GLU A 82 -29.31 -4.49 -0.59
CA GLU A 82 -29.68 -3.86 0.69
C GLU A 82 -28.61 -2.87 1.17
N LEU A 83 -27.33 -3.26 1.13
CA LEU A 83 -26.22 -2.40 1.53
C LEU A 83 -26.10 -1.14 0.66
N ALA A 84 -26.37 -1.26 -0.65
CA ALA A 84 -26.42 -0.12 -1.55
C ALA A 84 -27.55 0.86 -1.19
N ARG A 85 -28.76 0.36 -0.89
CA ARG A 85 -29.92 1.20 -0.52
C ARG A 85 -29.76 1.88 0.84
N GLY A 86 -29.10 1.21 1.79
CA GLY A 86 -28.85 1.74 3.13
C GLY A 86 -27.64 2.66 3.25
N SER A 87 -26.94 2.94 2.14
CA SER A 87 -25.71 3.71 2.18
C SER A 87 -25.95 5.22 2.26
N ASP A 88 -25.19 5.90 3.14
CA ASP A 88 -25.23 7.34 3.32
C ASP A 88 -23.86 7.94 2.96
N PRO A 89 -23.77 8.79 1.92
CA PRO A 89 -22.52 9.45 1.52
C PRO A 89 -21.84 10.29 2.61
N ARG A 90 -22.55 10.64 3.69
CA ARG A 90 -22.00 11.38 4.83
C ARG A 90 -21.22 10.50 5.80
N ARG A 91 -21.29 9.17 5.67
CA ARG A 91 -20.52 8.24 6.50
C ARG A 91 -19.06 8.19 6.06
N VAL A 92 -18.22 7.73 6.98
CA VAL A 92 -16.78 7.52 6.76
C VAL A 92 -16.50 6.58 5.58
N SER A 93 -17.37 5.60 5.35
CA SER A 93 -17.40 4.78 4.13
C SER A 93 -18.83 4.59 3.64
N HIS A 94 -19.00 4.58 2.32
CA HIS A 94 -20.30 4.41 1.67
C HIS A 94 -20.17 3.72 0.32
N VAL A 95 -21.25 3.09 -0.14
CA VAL A 95 -21.38 2.53 -1.48
C VAL A 95 -21.55 3.68 -2.46
N VAL A 96 -20.72 3.71 -3.50
CA VAL A 96 -20.82 4.70 -4.57
C VAL A 96 -22.12 4.46 -5.36
N PRO A 97 -23.02 5.46 -5.47
CA PRO A 97 -24.26 5.29 -6.21
C PRO A 97 -24.01 4.88 -7.66
N GLY A 98 -24.74 3.87 -8.14
CA GLY A 98 -24.63 3.39 -9.52
C GLY A 98 -23.37 2.56 -9.83
N SER A 99 -22.55 2.20 -8.83
CA SER A 99 -21.32 1.43 -9.03
C SER A 99 -21.53 -0.08 -9.22
N LEU A 100 -22.76 -0.56 -9.40
CA LEU A 100 -23.01 -2.00 -9.52
C LEU A 100 -22.46 -2.48 -10.86
N ALA A 101 -21.48 -3.39 -10.80
CA ALA A 101 -20.84 -3.96 -11.97
C ALA A 101 -20.60 -5.46 -11.77
N ALA A 102 -20.17 -6.14 -12.84
CA ALA A 102 -19.81 -7.54 -12.81
C ALA A 102 -18.31 -7.70 -13.13
N ALA A 103 -17.68 -8.69 -12.53
CA ALA A 103 -16.34 -9.16 -12.89
C ALA A 103 -16.41 -10.66 -13.21
N PRO A 104 -15.58 -11.16 -14.15
CA PRO A 104 -15.66 -12.55 -14.59
C PRO A 104 -15.25 -13.56 -13.51
N SER A 105 -14.51 -13.13 -12.48
CA SER A 105 -14.18 -13.94 -11.30
C SER A 105 -13.77 -13.06 -10.11
N LEU A 106 -13.69 -13.63 -8.91
CA LEU A 106 -13.10 -12.95 -7.75
C LEU A 106 -11.63 -12.59 -7.99
N ALA A 107 -10.88 -13.41 -8.72
CA ALA A 107 -9.50 -13.11 -9.08
C ALA A 107 -9.42 -11.84 -9.96
N ALA A 108 -10.29 -11.70 -10.95
CA ALA A 108 -10.35 -10.49 -11.78
C ALA A 108 -10.70 -9.23 -10.96
N LEU A 109 -11.59 -9.35 -9.97
CA LEU A 109 -11.89 -8.25 -9.05
C LEU A 109 -10.67 -7.86 -8.18
N LYS A 110 -9.92 -8.85 -7.69
CA LYS A 110 -8.67 -8.60 -6.94
C LYS A 110 -7.63 -7.87 -7.80
N GLU A 111 -7.48 -8.26 -9.06
CA GLU A 111 -6.61 -7.54 -10.01
C GLU A 111 -7.08 -6.11 -10.27
N LEU A 112 -8.38 -5.90 -10.47
CA LEU A 112 -8.96 -4.55 -10.55
C LEU A 112 -8.65 -3.73 -9.28
N ALA A 113 -8.67 -4.35 -8.11
CA ALA A 113 -8.39 -3.66 -6.85
C ALA A 113 -6.93 -3.22 -6.71
N ARG A 114 -6.00 -3.86 -7.43
CA ARG A 114 -4.57 -3.49 -7.49
C ARG A 114 -4.29 -2.33 -8.44
N VAL A 115 -5.23 -1.96 -9.31
CA VAL A 115 -5.05 -0.84 -10.23
C VAL A 115 -4.86 0.46 -9.45
N VAL A 116 -3.70 1.07 -9.67
CA VAL A 116 -3.31 2.39 -9.18
C VAL A 116 -3.91 3.46 -10.07
N THR A 117 -4.46 4.51 -9.46
CA THR A 117 -5.02 5.66 -10.18
C THR A 117 -4.23 6.94 -9.92
N GLU A 118 -4.41 7.96 -10.77
CA GLU A 118 -3.82 9.29 -10.56
C GLU A 118 -4.23 9.93 -9.21
N ALA A 119 -5.41 9.60 -8.70
CA ALA A 119 -5.84 10.06 -7.38
C ALA A 119 -4.97 9.43 -6.27
N ASP A 120 -4.63 8.15 -6.41
CA ASP A 120 -3.72 7.47 -5.48
C ASP A 120 -2.33 8.10 -5.52
N ASP A 121 -1.81 8.41 -6.72
CA ASP A 121 -0.52 9.10 -6.88
C ASP A 121 -0.52 10.49 -6.24
N ARG A 122 -1.54 11.32 -6.53
CA ARG A 122 -1.65 12.66 -5.93
C ARG A 122 -1.69 12.59 -4.40
N ARG A 123 -2.38 11.60 -3.84
CA ARG A 123 -2.46 11.40 -2.39
C ARG A 123 -1.11 11.03 -1.78
N LEU A 124 -0.32 10.18 -2.43
CA LEU A 124 1.04 9.86 -1.99
C LEU A 124 1.96 11.08 -2.07
N LEU A 125 1.93 11.83 -3.17
CA LEU A 125 2.74 13.04 -3.34
C LEU A 125 2.34 14.17 -2.39
N ALA A 126 1.10 14.19 -1.90
CA ALA A 126 0.66 15.12 -0.87
C ALA A 126 1.23 14.82 0.53
N GLN A 127 1.84 13.65 0.73
CA GLN A 127 2.51 13.30 2.00
C GLN A 127 3.95 13.82 2.07
N LEU A 128 4.53 14.21 0.93
CA LEU A 128 5.87 14.74 0.88
C LEU A 128 5.92 16.13 1.52
N ASP A 129 6.85 16.32 2.47
CA ASP A 129 6.97 17.56 3.24
C ASP A 129 7.74 18.62 2.43
N ARG A 130 7.01 19.31 1.55
CA ARG A 130 7.57 20.38 0.71
C ARG A 130 8.11 21.57 1.52
N GLY A 131 7.67 21.74 2.76
CA GLY A 131 8.08 22.86 3.61
C GLY A 131 9.45 22.64 4.26
N ASN A 132 9.91 21.38 4.34
CA ASN A 132 11.14 21.02 5.03
C ASN A 132 12.35 21.01 4.08
N ALA A 133 12.74 22.19 3.61
CA ALA A 133 13.87 22.35 2.69
C ALA A 133 15.19 21.75 3.22
N ASP A 134 15.37 21.72 4.54
CA ASP A 134 16.54 21.11 5.18
C ASP A 134 16.57 19.59 5.00
N ALA A 135 15.43 18.90 5.15
CA ALA A 135 15.33 17.46 4.88
C ALA A 135 15.57 17.13 3.40
N TRP A 136 15.11 17.99 2.48
CA TRP A 136 15.37 17.80 1.05
C TRP A 136 16.85 18.01 0.68
N ARG A 137 17.51 18.99 1.30
CA ARG A 137 18.96 19.18 1.15
C ARG A 137 19.73 17.99 1.71
N GLU A 138 19.35 17.53 2.90
CA GLU A 138 19.90 16.33 3.53
C GLU A 138 19.76 15.08 2.64
N LEU A 139 18.57 14.86 2.05
CA LEU A 139 18.33 13.75 1.12
C LEU A 139 19.30 13.77 -0.06
N ARG A 140 19.46 14.94 -0.69
CA ARG A 140 20.37 15.12 -1.82
C ARG A 140 21.82 14.89 -1.44
N GLU A 141 22.27 15.49 -0.35
CA GLU A 141 23.65 15.34 0.12
C GLU A 141 23.96 13.90 0.52
N ALA A 142 23.05 13.24 1.22
CA ALA A 142 23.19 11.83 1.60
C ALA A 142 23.28 10.94 0.36
N PHE A 143 22.45 11.20 -0.66
CA PHE A 143 22.48 10.48 -1.92
C PHE A 143 23.80 10.68 -2.68
N THR A 144 24.25 11.92 -2.85
CA THR A 144 25.52 12.24 -3.54
C THR A 144 26.74 11.66 -2.81
N ALA A 145 26.67 11.50 -1.49
CA ALA A 145 27.76 10.96 -0.69
C ALA A 145 27.88 9.41 -0.75
N LEU A 146 26.89 8.70 -1.30
CA LEU A 146 26.94 7.24 -1.38
C LEU A 146 27.98 6.76 -2.39
N THR A 147 28.79 5.81 -1.95
CA THR A 147 29.79 5.10 -2.75
C THR A 147 29.29 3.71 -3.18
N ASP A 148 29.99 3.06 -4.11
CA ASP A 148 29.68 1.68 -4.49
C ASP A 148 29.83 0.71 -3.31
N GLU A 149 30.78 0.95 -2.40
CA GLU A 149 30.92 0.16 -1.17
C GLU A 149 29.72 0.33 -0.23
N ASP A 150 29.09 1.51 -0.18
CA ASP A 150 27.87 1.71 0.59
C ASP A 150 26.67 0.95 0.00
N ARG A 151 26.70 0.67 -1.31
CA ARG A 151 25.65 -0.07 -2.06
C ARG A 151 25.86 -1.58 -1.99
N ASP A 152 27.10 -2.03 -1.89
CA ASP A 152 27.49 -3.43 -1.67
C ASP A 152 27.40 -3.81 -0.18
N VAL A 153 26.16 -3.89 0.33
CA VAL A 153 25.91 -4.10 1.76
C VAL A 153 26.42 -5.46 2.22
N ARG A 154 27.42 -5.42 3.11
CA ARG A 154 27.97 -6.61 3.76
C ARG A 154 26.99 -7.16 4.79
N TRP A 155 27.06 -8.48 4.99
CA TRP A 155 26.26 -9.19 6.00
C TRP A 155 27.15 -9.64 7.15
N SER A 156 26.62 -9.60 8.36
CA SER A 156 27.30 -10.19 9.52
C SER A 156 27.39 -11.71 9.37
N GLU A 157 28.43 -12.32 9.93
CA GLU A 157 28.50 -13.77 10.02
C GLU A 157 27.34 -14.32 10.87
N GLY A 158 26.50 -15.14 10.24
CA GLY A 158 25.53 -15.97 10.94
C GLY A 158 26.17 -17.30 11.38
N GLY A 159 25.52 -18.03 12.29
CA GLY A 159 26.04 -19.32 12.72
C GLY A 159 25.46 -19.83 14.03
N GLN A 160 25.86 -21.04 14.40
CA GLN A 160 25.53 -21.61 15.70
C GLN A 160 26.56 -21.16 16.73
N ARG A 161 26.08 -20.56 17.82
CA ARG A 161 26.91 -20.17 18.95
C ARG A 161 27.28 -21.39 19.81
N PRO A 162 28.35 -21.31 20.62
CA PRO A 162 28.77 -22.41 21.50
C PRO A 162 27.69 -22.89 22.49
N ASP A 163 26.69 -22.06 22.79
CA ASP A 163 25.54 -22.38 23.65
C ASP A 163 24.38 -23.08 22.90
N GLY A 164 24.56 -23.38 21.61
CA GLY A 164 23.57 -24.02 20.75
C GLY A 164 22.59 -23.04 20.07
N THR A 165 22.60 -21.76 20.44
CA THR A 165 21.73 -20.72 19.85
C THR A 165 22.17 -20.41 18.42
N ARG A 166 21.24 -20.39 17.47
CA ARG A 166 21.54 -20.00 16.08
C ARG A 166 21.30 -18.50 15.89
N GLN A 167 22.36 -17.77 15.57
CA GLN A 167 22.27 -16.37 15.16
C GLN A 167 22.15 -16.32 13.64
N LEU A 168 21.13 -15.60 13.15
CA LEU A 168 21.01 -15.28 11.73
C LEU A 168 21.92 -14.10 11.39
N GLY A 169 22.48 -14.11 10.19
CA GLY A 169 23.22 -12.96 9.68
C GLY A 169 22.27 -11.81 9.39
N TYR A 170 22.72 -10.58 9.62
CA TYR A 170 21.96 -9.35 9.37
C TYR A 170 22.82 -8.36 8.56
N PRO A 171 22.20 -7.47 7.77
CA PRO A 171 22.92 -6.51 6.96
C PRO A 171 23.63 -5.45 7.83
N LEU A 172 24.84 -5.08 7.43
CA LEU A 172 25.67 -4.07 8.08
C LEU A 172 25.58 -2.76 7.28
N HIS A 173 24.53 -1.99 7.55
CA HIS A 173 24.28 -0.72 6.86
C HIS A 173 25.29 0.36 7.27
N SER A 174 25.99 0.94 6.29
CA SER A 174 26.92 2.05 6.52
C SER A 174 26.21 3.28 7.11
N GLU A 175 26.96 4.19 7.73
CA GLU A 175 26.38 5.44 8.23
C GLU A 175 25.78 6.29 7.10
N ARG A 176 26.40 6.30 5.93
CA ARG A 176 25.88 7.04 4.76
C ARG A 176 24.58 6.45 4.24
N LEU A 177 24.48 5.12 4.16
CA LEU A 177 23.24 4.45 3.78
C LEU A 177 22.12 4.70 4.79
N ARG A 178 22.43 4.64 6.09
CA ARG A 178 21.46 5.00 7.15
C ARG A 178 21.02 6.46 7.08
N ARG A 179 21.93 7.39 6.74
CA ARG A 179 21.63 8.81 6.53
C ARG A 179 20.64 8.99 5.38
N LEU A 180 20.86 8.33 4.23
CA LEU A 180 19.92 8.37 3.10
C LEU A 180 18.53 7.86 3.51
N VAL A 181 18.47 6.69 4.15
CA VAL A 181 17.20 6.09 4.61
C VAL A 181 16.47 6.98 5.62
N GLY A 182 17.20 7.61 6.53
CA GLY A 182 16.66 8.60 7.46
C GLY A 182 16.08 9.82 6.74
N ALA A 183 16.79 10.32 5.72
CA ALA A 183 16.33 11.46 4.93
C ALA A 183 15.07 11.15 4.12
N LEU A 184 14.93 9.94 3.56
CA LEU A 184 13.69 9.48 2.90
C LEU A 184 12.49 9.54 3.85
N ALA A 185 12.67 9.15 5.11
CA ALA A 185 11.61 9.29 6.11
C ALA A 185 11.33 10.76 6.45
N ALA A 186 12.38 11.58 6.57
CA ALA A 186 12.27 13.00 6.94
C ALA A 186 11.54 13.85 5.88
N VAL A 187 11.66 13.52 4.59
CA VAL A 187 10.92 14.20 3.51
C VAL A 187 9.48 13.69 3.34
N GLY A 188 9.05 12.72 4.17
CA GLY A 188 7.70 12.14 4.11
C GLY A 188 7.52 11.01 3.08
N ALA A 189 8.59 10.51 2.45
CA ALA A 189 8.50 9.44 1.45
C ALA A 189 8.18 8.06 2.07
N VAL A 190 8.37 7.90 3.39
CA VAL A 190 7.97 6.70 4.15
C VAL A 190 6.63 6.95 4.83
N THR A 191 5.53 6.65 4.14
CA THR A 191 4.19 7.13 4.53
C THR A 191 3.24 6.00 4.98
N PRO A 192 2.34 6.24 5.97
CA PRO A 192 1.24 5.32 6.26
C PRO A 192 0.13 5.32 5.20
N ALA A 193 0.19 6.22 4.21
CA ALA A 193 -0.79 6.34 3.14
C ALA A 193 -0.71 5.19 2.11
N TYR A 194 0.32 4.34 2.16
CA TYR A 194 0.48 3.19 1.27
C TYR A 194 0.44 1.88 2.07
N LEU A 195 -0.41 0.94 1.65
CA LEU A 195 -0.48 -0.41 2.21
C LEU A 195 0.61 -1.29 1.57
N TRP A 196 1.82 -1.15 2.09
CA TRP A 196 3.01 -1.80 1.53
C TRP A 196 3.05 -3.33 1.71
N GLN A 197 2.34 -3.90 2.70
CA GLN A 197 2.39 -5.35 2.98
C GLN A 197 1.73 -6.19 1.89
N ASP A 198 0.68 -5.66 1.25
CA ASP A 198 -0.10 -6.36 0.23
C ASP A 198 0.30 -5.98 -1.20
N ASN A 199 1.34 -5.16 -1.34
CA ASN A 199 1.85 -4.69 -2.62
C ASN A 199 3.37 -4.86 -2.70
N PRO A 200 3.89 -5.55 -3.74
CA PRO A 200 5.33 -5.58 -3.96
C PRO A 200 5.86 -4.16 -4.18
N PRO A 201 7.13 -3.87 -3.83
CA PRO A 201 7.77 -2.65 -4.26
C PRO A 201 7.72 -2.56 -5.79
N PRO A 202 7.47 -1.36 -6.36
CA PRO A 202 7.47 -1.21 -7.81
C PRO A 202 8.82 -1.66 -8.37
N ALA A 203 8.79 -2.40 -9.47
CA ALA A 203 10.01 -2.77 -10.18
C ALA A 203 10.67 -1.50 -10.73
N VAL A 204 12.01 -1.43 -10.66
CA VAL A 204 12.75 -0.37 -11.34
C VAL A 204 12.49 -0.50 -12.84
N PRO A 205 11.93 0.52 -13.50
CA PRO A 205 11.71 0.48 -14.94
C PRO A 205 13.04 0.30 -15.69
N ALA A 206 12.99 -0.24 -16.91
CA ALA A 206 14.19 -0.55 -17.70
C ALA A 206 15.02 0.69 -18.07
N ASP A 207 14.41 1.88 -18.06
CA ASP A 207 15.09 3.17 -18.26
C ASP A 207 15.70 3.73 -16.95
N GLY A 208 15.54 3.02 -15.82
CA GLY A 208 16.03 3.39 -14.50
C GLY A 208 15.21 4.48 -13.80
N ARG A 209 14.17 5.04 -14.44
CA ARG A 209 13.48 6.23 -13.93
C ARG A 209 12.15 5.88 -13.29
N LEU A 210 12.10 5.96 -11.96
CA LEU A 210 10.84 5.89 -11.23
C LEU A 210 10.05 7.20 -11.33
N GLY A 211 8.73 7.11 -11.50
CA GLY A 211 7.84 8.22 -11.20
C GLY A 211 7.86 8.56 -9.69
N PRO A 212 7.60 9.80 -9.29
CA PRO A 212 7.75 10.22 -7.89
C PRO A 212 6.76 9.53 -6.94
N ALA A 213 5.55 9.18 -7.41
CA ALA A 213 4.60 8.42 -6.61
C ALA A 213 5.08 6.98 -6.38
N ASP A 214 5.65 6.35 -7.42
CA ASP A 214 6.27 5.03 -7.27
C ASP A 214 7.50 5.09 -6.37
N ALA A 215 8.25 6.20 -6.39
CA ALA A 215 9.37 6.39 -5.49
C ALA A 215 8.91 6.42 -4.03
N VAL A 216 7.76 7.04 -3.72
CA VAL A 216 7.12 6.98 -2.39
C VAL A 216 6.67 5.56 -2.04
N ARG A 217 6.10 4.80 -2.99
CA ARG A 217 5.71 3.39 -2.78
C ARG A 217 6.93 2.53 -2.45
N ALA A 218 8.00 2.65 -3.25
CA ALA A 218 9.25 1.94 -3.06
C ALA A 218 9.92 2.31 -1.74
N ALA A 219 10.09 3.60 -1.43
CA ALA A 219 10.65 4.05 -0.16
C ALA A 219 9.86 3.49 1.04
N THR A 220 8.53 3.54 0.98
CA THR A 220 7.67 3.00 2.03
C THR A 220 7.84 1.50 2.18
N ALA A 221 7.82 0.74 1.08
CA ALA A 221 7.97 -0.72 1.11
C ALA A 221 9.36 -1.15 1.61
N VAL A 222 10.42 -0.50 1.13
CA VAL A 222 11.80 -0.84 1.50
C VAL A 222 12.08 -0.55 2.96
N VAL A 223 11.79 0.68 3.42
CA VAL A 223 12.14 1.11 4.79
C VAL A 223 11.26 0.44 5.84
N ARG A 224 9.98 0.19 5.54
CA ARG A 224 9.11 -0.54 6.47
C ARG A 224 9.36 -2.03 6.43
N GLY A 225 9.66 -2.60 5.25
CA GLY A 225 9.99 -4.02 5.07
C GLY A 225 11.14 -4.47 5.95
N GLU A 226 12.18 -3.63 6.10
CA GLU A 226 13.33 -3.90 6.98
C GLU A 226 12.92 -4.20 8.44
N ARG A 227 11.79 -3.67 8.92
CA ARG A 227 11.30 -3.93 10.29
C ARG A 227 10.73 -5.33 10.47
N PHE A 228 10.38 -6.00 9.38
CA PHE A 228 9.73 -7.32 9.36
C PHE A 228 10.65 -8.40 8.78
N GLY A 229 11.73 -8.03 8.12
CA GLY A 229 12.76 -8.93 7.64
C GLY A 229 14.06 -8.19 7.31
N ASP A 230 15.18 -8.78 7.72
CA ASP A 230 16.51 -8.25 7.45
C ASP A 230 16.83 -8.29 5.94
N GLY A 231 17.40 -7.20 5.41
CA GLY A 231 17.98 -7.17 4.07
C GLY A 231 17.13 -6.54 2.96
N THR A 232 15.97 -5.97 3.28
CA THR A 232 15.16 -5.24 2.30
C THR A 232 15.90 -4.00 1.78
N ILE A 233 16.50 -3.23 2.70
CA ILE A 233 17.35 -2.07 2.37
C ILE A 233 18.59 -2.51 1.60
N ALA A 234 19.23 -3.62 2.02
CA ALA A 234 20.43 -4.15 1.38
C ALA A 234 20.15 -4.56 -0.08
N GLN A 235 19.04 -5.27 -0.32
CA GLN A 235 18.62 -5.64 -1.66
C GLN A 235 18.32 -4.43 -2.54
N ALA A 236 17.61 -3.43 -1.98
CA ALA A 236 17.26 -2.22 -2.71
C ALA A 236 18.47 -1.31 -3.00
N ALA A 237 19.50 -1.34 -2.15
CA ALA A 237 20.79 -0.70 -2.42
C ALA A 237 21.52 -1.41 -3.56
N GLY A 238 21.65 -2.74 -3.48
CA GLY A 238 22.42 -3.53 -4.45
C GLY A 238 21.80 -3.61 -5.85
N ASN A 239 20.49 -3.46 -5.98
CA ASN A 239 19.79 -3.50 -7.27
C ASN A 239 19.49 -2.10 -7.86
N GLY A 240 19.94 -1.03 -7.21
CA GLY A 240 19.74 0.36 -7.68
C GLY A 240 18.36 0.97 -7.40
N LEU A 241 17.44 0.25 -6.75
CA LEU A 241 16.11 0.79 -6.42
C LEU A 241 16.20 2.01 -5.48
N LEU A 242 17.10 1.99 -4.49
CA LEU A 242 17.28 3.15 -3.60
C LEU A 242 17.82 4.38 -4.33
N ASP A 243 18.70 4.19 -5.31
CA ASP A 243 19.22 5.28 -6.13
C ASP A 243 18.10 5.88 -7.00
N ALA A 244 17.32 5.03 -7.68
CA ALA A 244 16.18 5.47 -8.49
C ALA A 244 15.12 6.22 -7.66
N VAL A 245 14.88 5.79 -6.42
CA VAL A 245 14.00 6.48 -5.47
C VAL A 245 14.55 7.86 -5.11
N ALA A 246 15.82 7.94 -4.71
CA ALA A 246 16.43 9.21 -4.28
C ALA A 246 16.49 10.22 -5.45
N GLU A 247 16.89 9.77 -6.64
CA GLU A 247 16.94 10.59 -7.85
C GLU A 247 15.55 11.13 -8.22
N SER A 248 14.54 10.26 -8.26
CA SER A 248 13.16 10.62 -8.60
C SER A 248 12.60 11.69 -7.65
N LEU A 249 12.79 11.51 -6.34
CA LEU A 249 12.30 12.44 -5.33
C LEU A 249 13.04 13.78 -5.37
N CYS A 250 14.36 13.79 -5.56
CA CYS A 250 15.13 15.02 -5.70
C CYS A 250 14.71 15.82 -6.94
N ALA A 251 14.54 15.15 -8.08
CA ALA A 251 14.09 15.78 -9.33
C ALA A 251 12.66 16.33 -9.22
N TRP A 252 11.76 15.59 -8.55
CA TRP A 252 10.41 16.06 -8.27
C TRP A 252 10.42 17.33 -7.41
N TYR A 253 11.23 17.35 -6.34
CA TYR A 253 11.31 18.50 -5.44
C TYR A 253 11.84 19.75 -6.16
N GLU A 254 12.87 19.61 -6.99
CA GLU A 254 13.36 20.70 -7.84
C GLU A 254 12.29 21.22 -8.79
N ALA A 255 11.54 20.34 -9.45
CA ALA A 255 10.51 20.75 -10.39
C ALA A 255 9.38 21.55 -9.71
N VAL A 256 9.02 21.21 -8.48
CA VAL A 256 7.95 21.89 -7.73
C VAL A 256 8.42 23.14 -6.98
N THR A 257 9.72 23.31 -6.74
CA THR A 257 10.29 24.50 -6.08
C THR A 257 10.98 25.46 -7.05
N GLY A 258 11.35 25.00 -8.24
CA GLY A 258 12.17 25.71 -9.22
C GLY A 258 11.43 26.39 -10.38
N GLY A 259 10.11 26.61 -10.33
CA GLY A 259 9.43 27.38 -11.38
C GLY A 259 8.09 28.03 -11.01
N PRO A 260 7.69 29.18 -11.62
CA PRO A 260 8.47 30.21 -12.30
C PRO A 260 8.63 31.47 -11.43
N GLU A 261 9.84 31.73 -10.92
CA GLU A 261 10.21 32.99 -10.26
C GLU A 261 11.21 33.81 -11.11
N ALA A 262 10.95 33.90 -12.42
CA ALA A 262 11.72 34.72 -13.36
C ALA A 262 10.81 35.31 -14.45
N ALA A 263 9.80 36.07 -14.05
CA ALA A 263 9.07 37.01 -14.91
C ALA A 263 8.44 38.11 -14.04
N SER A 264 9.28 39.03 -13.54
CA SER A 264 8.89 40.38 -13.11
C SER A 264 10.09 41.30 -13.25
#